data_AF-A0A955RJ33-F1
#
_entry.id   AF-A0A955RJ33-F1
#
_cell.length_a   1.000
_cell.length_b   1.000
_cell.length_c   1.000
_cell.angle_alpha   90.00
_cell.angle_beta   90.00
_cell.angle_gamma   90.00
#
_symmetry.space_group_name_H-M   'P 1'
#
loop_
_entity.id
_entity.type
_entity.pdbx_description
1 polymer ?
#
loop_
_entity_poly.entity_id
_entity_poly.type
_entity_poly.pdbx_seq_one_letter_code
_entity_poly.pdbx_strand_id
1 'polypeptide(L)'
;MQIKHLQLNTALLRDKESIANYLSEQEIDVACLQEIVYPIGGTNELEKLVTAKGYNYAGGTHFNYLPKSETLGVAIVSKYPIVDIVRTIWNSPDYTPKNIDANSFLGDE
;
A
#
# COMPACT_ATOMS: atom_id res chain seq x y z
N MET A 1 -9.63 -22.96 -12.05
CA MET A 1 -9.25 -22.22 -10.84
C MET A 1 -9.85 -20.83 -10.93
N GLN A 2 -10.55 -20.36 -9.90
CA GLN A 2 -11.09 -19.01 -9.83
C GLN A 2 -10.21 -18.21 -8.87
N ILE A 3 -9.79 -17.01 -9.28
CA ILE A 3 -8.96 -16.10 -8.47
C ILE A 3 -9.87 -14.97 -7.98
N LYS A 4 -9.92 -14.76 -6.66
CA LYS A 4 -10.63 -13.64 -6.04
C LYS A 4 -9.67 -12.46 -5.90
N HIS A 5 -9.91 -11.41 -6.66
CA HIS A 5 -9.09 -10.19 -6.62
C HIS A 5 -9.80 -9.03 -5.93
N LEU A 6 -9.03 -8.12 -5.32
CA LEU A 6 -9.50 -6.88 -4.72
C LEU A 6 -8.69 -5.69 -5.24
N GLN A 7 -9.36 -4.57 -5.50
CA GLN A 7 -8.71 -3.27 -5.61
C GLN A 7 -9.31 -2.35 -4.56
N LEU A 8 -8.48 -1.76 -3.70
CA LEU A 8 -8.94 -1.01 -2.55
C LEU A 8 -8.09 0.23 -2.31
N ASN A 9 -8.73 1.39 -2.35
CA ASN A 9 -8.22 2.57 -1.67
C ASN A 9 -8.38 2.37 -0.16
N THR A 10 -7.26 2.30 0.54
CA THR A 10 -7.21 1.96 1.97
C THR A 10 -7.63 3.10 2.89
N ALA A 11 -7.77 4.33 2.37
CA ALA A 11 -8.35 5.46 3.11
C ALA A 11 -9.81 5.20 3.56
N LEU A 12 -10.48 4.21 2.97
CA LEU A 12 -11.82 3.75 3.36
C LEU A 12 -11.83 2.95 4.66
N LEU A 13 -10.81 2.11 4.89
CA LEU A 13 -10.72 1.29 6.11
C LEU A 13 -9.88 1.98 7.19
N ARG A 14 -8.93 2.86 6.79
CA ARG A 14 -8.00 3.68 7.61
C ARG A 14 -7.08 2.93 8.58
N ASP A 15 -7.44 1.73 8.97
CA ASP A 15 -6.76 0.85 9.90
C ASP A 15 -6.08 -0.32 9.16
N LYS A 16 -4.79 -0.54 9.43
CA LYS A 16 -3.97 -1.61 8.85
C LYS A 16 -4.41 -3.00 9.30
N GLU A 17 -4.86 -3.15 10.54
CA GLU A 17 -5.38 -4.42 11.06
C GLU A 17 -6.68 -4.80 10.37
N SER A 18 -7.62 -3.85 10.25
CA SER A 18 -8.87 -4.04 9.50
C SER A 18 -8.61 -4.42 8.05
N ILE A 19 -7.64 -3.78 7.37
CA ILE A 19 -7.27 -4.17 6.00
C ILE A 19 -6.76 -5.62 5.98
N ALA A 20 -5.83 -5.97 6.86
CA ALA A 20 -5.27 -7.32 6.91
C ALA A 20 -6.33 -8.39 7.24
N ASN A 21 -7.24 -8.08 8.16
CA ASN A 21 -8.35 -8.96 8.54
C ASN A 21 -9.33 -9.13 7.38
N TYR A 22 -9.73 -8.04 6.73
CA TYR A 22 -10.63 -8.07 5.58
C TYR A 22 -10.07 -8.96 4.45
N LEU A 23 -8.79 -8.83 4.12
CA LEU A 23 -8.15 -9.69 3.11
C LEU A 23 -8.27 -11.18 3.47
N SER A 24 -7.99 -11.55 4.73
CA SER A 24 -8.09 -12.95 5.18
C SER A 24 -9.53 -13.46 5.26
N GLU A 25 -10.46 -12.70 5.83
CA GLU A 25 -11.84 -13.10 6.06
C GLU A 25 -12.63 -13.22 4.76
N GLN A 26 -12.35 -12.34 3.80
CA GLN A 26 -12.94 -12.40 2.47
C GLN A 26 -12.19 -13.39 1.56
N GLU A 27 -11.18 -14.10 2.07
CA GLU A 27 -10.38 -15.05 1.31
C GLU A 27 -9.81 -14.46 0.01
N ILE A 28 -9.43 -13.18 0.00
CA ILE A 28 -8.87 -12.51 -1.18
C ILE A 28 -7.58 -13.20 -1.60
N ASP A 29 -7.42 -13.55 -2.87
CA ASP A 29 -6.20 -14.20 -3.36
C ASP A 29 -5.13 -13.18 -3.75
N VAL A 30 -5.55 -12.07 -4.36
CA VAL A 30 -4.67 -10.98 -4.79
C VAL A 30 -5.35 -9.63 -4.53
N ALA A 31 -4.64 -8.69 -3.92
CA ALA A 31 -5.14 -7.34 -3.69
C ALA A 31 -4.18 -6.27 -4.20
N CYS A 32 -4.73 -5.24 -4.86
CA CYS A 32 -4.05 -4.00 -5.15
C CYS A 32 -4.55 -2.92 -4.17
N LEU A 33 -3.64 -2.40 -3.36
CA LEU A 33 -3.93 -1.45 -2.31
C LEU A 33 -3.34 -0.08 -2.65
N GLN A 34 -4.17 0.95 -2.57
CA GLN A 34 -3.75 2.34 -2.75
C GLN A 34 -3.89 3.15 -1.46
N GLU A 35 -3.14 4.25 -1.38
CA GLU A 35 -3.18 5.23 -0.28
C GLU A 35 -2.92 4.63 1.10
N ILE A 36 -1.97 3.70 1.18
CA ILE A 36 -1.54 3.13 2.46
C ILE A 36 -0.79 4.22 3.23
N VAL A 37 -1.28 4.59 4.41
CA VAL A 37 -0.71 5.67 5.23
C VAL A 37 0.22 5.12 6.31
N TYR A 38 1.44 5.63 6.37
CA TYR A 38 2.40 5.40 7.47
C TYR A 38 3.26 6.63 7.72
N PRO A 39 3.89 6.80 8.90
CA PRO A 39 4.73 7.97 9.18
C PRO A 39 5.93 8.08 8.22
N ILE A 40 6.34 9.31 7.88
CA ILE A 40 7.58 9.54 7.11
C ILE A 40 8.78 8.98 7.89
N GLY A 41 9.58 8.15 7.23
CA GLY A 41 10.72 7.44 7.84
C GLY A 41 10.32 6.29 8.77
N GLY A 42 9.01 6.03 8.91
CA GLY A 42 8.47 4.91 9.67
C GLY A 42 8.44 3.60 8.88
N THR A 43 8.18 2.51 9.58
CA THR A 43 7.98 1.19 8.95
C THR A 43 6.54 1.01 8.50
N ASN A 44 6.35 0.35 7.36
CA ASN A 44 5.03 -0.05 6.89
C ASN A 44 4.51 -1.28 7.65
N GLU A 45 3.74 -1.06 8.71
CA GLU A 45 3.21 -2.13 9.56
C GLU A 45 2.26 -3.10 8.83
N LEU A 46 1.63 -2.66 7.73
CA LEU A 46 0.71 -3.50 6.97
C LEU A 46 1.41 -4.72 6.38
N GLU A 47 2.66 -4.57 5.92
CA GLU A 47 3.48 -5.67 5.40
C GLU A 47 3.59 -6.81 6.42
N LYS A 48 3.90 -6.46 7.68
CA LYS A 48 4.03 -7.44 8.77
C LYS A 48 2.71 -8.17 9.01
N LEU A 49 1.61 -7.42 9.06
CA LEU A 49 0.27 -7.95 9.35
C LEU A 49 -0.22 -8.92 8.26
N VAL A 50 -0.02 -8.59 6.98
CA VAL A 50 -0.45 -9.48 5.89
C VAL A 50 0.48 -10.67 5.72
N THR A 51 1.79 -10.51 5.96
CA THR A 51 2.75 -11.62 5.92
C THR A 51 2.49 -12.63 7.03
N ALA A 52 2.12 -12.16 8.24
CA ALA A 52 1.69 -13.02 9.34
C ALA A 52 0.44 -13.85 8.99
N LYS A 53 -0.36 -13.41 8.01
CA LYS A 53 -1.54 -14.12 7.49
C LYS A 53 -1.23 -15.00 6.26
N GLY A 54 0.04 -15.15 5.89
CA GLY A 54 0.49 -16.02 4.80
C GLY A 54 0.46 -15.36 3.42
N TYR A 55 0.34 -14.04 3.34
CA TYR A 55 0.43 -13.33 2.07
C TYR A 55 1.87 -12.92 1.76
N ASN A 56 2.18 -12.86 0.47
CA ASN A 56 3.33 -12.18 -0.07
C ASN A 56 3.00 -10.69 -0.25
N TYR A 57 4.00 -9.83 -0.07
CA TYR A 57 3.84 -8.39 -0.10
C TYR A 57 4.86 -7.74 -1.04
N ALA A 58 4.39 -6.82 -1.88
CA ALA A 58 5.24 -5.95 -2.68
C ALA A 58 4.75 -4.51 -2.56
N GLY A 59 5.47 -3.70 -1.78
CA GLY A 59 5.15 -2.30 -1.54
C GLY A 59 6.01 -1.31 -2.36
N GLY A 60 5.46 -0.12 -2.55
CA GLY A 60 6.14 1.06 -3.08
C GLY A 60 5.62 2.33 -2.42
N THR A 61 6.47 3.35 -2.36
CA THR A 61 6.09 4.67 -1.84
C THR A 61 5.71 5.58 -3.00
N HIS A 62 4.57 6.27 -2.93
CA HIS A 62 4.12 7.18 -3.99
C HIS A 62 4.52 8.63 -3.69
N PHE A 63 4.24 9.14 -2.48
CA PHE A 63 4.58 10.52 -2.07
C PHE A 63 4.54 10.71 -0.54
N ASN A 64 5.18 11.78 -0.05
CA ASN A 64 5.12 12.24 1.33
C ASN A 64 4.12 13.39 1.46
N TYR A 65 3.15 13.25 2.35
CA TYR A 65 2.24 14.31 2.76
C TYR A 65 2.77 15.03 4.00
N LEU A 66 3.50 16.13 3.74
CA LEU A 66 4.20 16.89 4.79
C LEU A 66 3.29 17.46 5.88
N PRO A 67 2.08 17.99 5.58
CA PRO A 67 1.20 18.57 6.60
C PRO A 67 0.81 17.61 7.74
N LYS A 68 0.82 16.29 7.48
CA LYS A 68 0.56 15.27 8.50
C LYS A 68 1.77 14.42 8.85
N SER A 69 2.93 14.71 8.28
CA SER A 69 4.14 13.88 8.39
C SER A 69 3.88 12.42 7.98
N GLU A 70 3.08 12.24 6.93
CA GLU A 70 2.63 10.92 6.44
C GLU A 70 3.29 10.58 5.11
N THR A 71 3.49 9.29 4.86
CA THR A 71 3.86 8.71 3.58
C THR A 71 2.67 7.93 3.05
N LEU A 72 2.39 8.12 1.76
CA LEU A 72 1.35 7.41 1.04
C LEU A 72 1.99 6.38 0.11
N GLY A 73 1.70 5.12 0.39
CA GLY A 73 2.20 3.98 -0.35
C GLY A 73 1.14 3.27 -1.16
N VAL A 74 1.62 2.36 -1.99
CA VAL A 74 0.84 1.39 -2.76
C VAL A 74 1.40 0.00 -2.50
N ALA A 75 0.56 -1.02 -2.64
CA ALA A 75 1.03 -2.39 -2.51
C ALA A 75 0.24 -3.39 -3.35
N ILE A 76 0.93 -4.47 -3.72
CA ILE A 76 0.32 -5.73 -4.12
C ILE A 76 0.46 -6.72 -2.96
N VAL A 77 -0.64 -7.38 -2.62
CA VAL A 77 -0.72 -8.46 -1.64
C VAL A 77 -1.19 -9.72 -2.35
N SER A 78 -0.54 -10.87 -2.16
CA SER A 78 -0.82 -12.08 -2.94
C SER A 78 -0.61 -13.37 -2.14
N LYS A 79 -1.56 -14.31 -2.17
CA LYS A 79 -1.35 -15.67 -1.65
C LYS A 79 -0.31 -16.46 -2.45
N TYR A 80 -0.08 -16.07 -3.70
CA TYR A 80 0.91 -16.68 -4.59
C TYR A 80 2.26 -15.97 -4.50
N PRO A 81 3.39 -16.70 -4.66
CA PRO A 81 4.72 -16.09 -4.69
C PRO A 81 4.82 -14.99 -5.74
N ILE A 82 5.43 -13.87 -5.36
CA ILE A 82 5.73 -12.76 -6.29
C ILE A 82 7.10 -13.06 -6.89
N VAL A 83 7.11 -13.49 -8.16
CA VAL A 83 8.32 -13.95 -8.85
C VAL A 83 9.17 -12.81 -9.42
N ASP A 84 8.56 -11.67 -9.71
CA ASP A 84 9.24 -10.49 -10.24
C ASP A 84 8.44 -9.21 -9.90
N ILE A 85 9.14 -8.08 -9.77
CA ILE A 85 8.55 -6.77 -9.51
C ILE A 85 9.16 -5.76 -10.47
N VAL A 86 8.41 -5.38 -11.50
CA VAL A 86 8.79 -4.25 -12.37
C VAL A 86 8.46 -2.95 -11.63
N ARG A 87 9.49 -2.36 -11.01
CA ARG A 87 9.38 -1.05 -10.37
C ARG A 87 9.64 0.02 -11.43
N THR A 88 8.62 0.82 -11.75
CA THR A 88 8.87 2.11 -12.42
C THR A 88 9.61 3.04 -11.46
N ILE A 89 10.26 4.10 -11.98
CA ILE A 89 11.01 5.07 -11.15
C ILE A 89 10.23 5.57 -9.93
N TRP A 90 8.89 5.57 -10.00
CA TRP A 90 7.94 5.99 -8.96
C TRP A 90 7.74 4.98 -7.82
N ASN A 91 8.31 3.76 -7.91
CA ASN A 91 8.11 2.66 -6.95
C ASN A 91 9.43 1.94 -6.56
N SER A 92 10.58 2.52 -6.87
CA SER A 92 11.91 1.99 -6.49
C SER A 92 12.31 2.40 -5.07
N PRO A 93 13.17 1.65 -4.35
CA PRO A 93 13.73 2.10 -3.07
C PRO A 93 14.56 3.38 -3.21
N ASP A 94 15.15 3.59 -4.39
CA ASP A 94 15.92 4.77 -4.76
C ASP A 94 15.03 5.96 -5.16
N TYR A 95 13.72 5.74 -5.27
CA TYR A 95 12.75 6.81 -5.50
C TYR A 95 12.70 7.66 -4.23
N THR A 96 13.13 8.91 -4.36
CA THR A 96 12.84 9.92 -3.34
C THR A 96 11.37 10.30 -3.50
N PRO A 97 10.49 10.00 -2.52
CA PRO A 97 9.08 10.33 -2.62
C PRO A 97 8.92 11.83 -2.84
N LYS A 98 8.09 12.22 -3.81
CA LYS A 98 7.71 13.62 -3.96
C LYS A 98 7.05 14.10 -2.67
N ASN A 99 7.49 15.24 -2.16
CA ASN A 99 6.79 15.92 -1.09
C ASN A 99 5.61 16.67 -1.70
N ILE A 100 4.43 16.50 -1.10
CA ILE A 100 3.23 17.25 -1.45
C ILE A 100 2.78 18.08 -0.24
N ASP A 101 2.43 19.32 -0.51
CA ASP A 101 1.92 20.26 0.48
C ASP A 101 0.39 20.21 0.50
N ALA A 102 -0.24 20.87 1.48
CA ALA A 102 -1.71 20.85 1.65
C ALA A 102 -2.48 21.30 0.39
N ASN A 103 -1.86 22.17 -0.42
CA ASN A 103 -2.47 22.72 -1.64
C ASN A 103 -2.39 21.77 -2.83
N SER A 104 -1.55 20.73 -2.80
CA SER A 104 -1.33 19.84 -3.97
C SER A 104 -2.29 18.65 -4.04
N PHE A 105 -3.12 18.43 -3.02
CA PHE A 105 -4.06 17.30 -2.94
C PHE A 105 -5.39 17.58 -3.65
N LEU A 106 -5.75 18.85 -3.75
CA LEU A 106 -6.80 19.31 -4.63
C LEU A 106 -6.06 19.58 -5.94
N GLY A 107 -6.43 18.90 -7.02
CA GLY A 107 -5.88 19.25 -8.33
C GLY A 107 -6.15 20.73 -8.55
N ASP A 108 -5.12 21.56 -8.45
CA ASP A 108 -5.21 22.94 -8.91
C ASP A 108 -5.47 22.85 -10.42
N GLU A 109 -6.62 23.38 -10.84
CA GLU A 109 -6.91 23.71 -12.24
C GLU A 109 -5.83 24.63 -12.83
#